data_AF-A0A0D0CHG8-F1
#
_entry.id   AF-A0A0D0CHG8-F1
#
_cell.length_a   1.000
_cell.length_b   1.000
_cell.length_c   1.000
_cell.angle_alpha   90.00
_cell.angle_beta   90.00
_cell.angle_gamma   90.00
#
_symmetry.space_group_name_H-M   'P 1'
#
loop_
_entity.id
_entity.type
_entity.pdbx_description
1 polymer ?
#
loop_
_entity_poly.entity_id
_entity_poly.type
_entity_poly.pdbx_seq_one_letter_code
_entity_poly.pdbx_strand_id
1 'polypeptide(L)'
;MPNDLQNEHDRPLAILLHVLSFIPDPSLPIAAILDFTRCPPIDSSVSLSMMHPEDLFSPLEPFSDLPDCFTKSPIPSCVICDTLLRSFGQVWLDGAKSICDPRFPASPLPFWFLSYWRDLAQLVELKSGWEMIWSWVAMQQMDLGLRTEIQQILCSMGWGVALQGPADRLIAYEFAEFLSSAAIKGCFIDAMINKIAERVT
;
A
#
# COMPACT_ATOMS: atom_id res chain seq x y z
N MET A 1 -3.68 -1.09 -24.37
CA MET A 1 -4.34 0.22 -24.56
C MET A 1 -3.33 1.17 -25.21
N PRO A 2 -3.73 2.04 -26.16
CA PRO A 2 -2.91 3.16 -26.60
C PRO A 2 -2.48 4.04 -25.41
N ASN A 3 -1.25 4.58 -25.43
CA ASN A 3 -0.70 5.37 -24.32
C ASN A 3 -1.60 6.55 -23.92
N ASP A 4 -2.26 7.19 -24.89
CA ASP A 4 -3.15 8.33 -24.63
C ASP A 4 -4.39 7.95 -23.81
N LEU A 5 -4.95 6.76 -24.07
CA LEU A 5 -6.09 6.25 -23.32
C LEU A 5 -5.70 5.83 -21.90
N GLN A 6 -4.47 5.32 -21.72
CA GLN A 6 -3.95 5.02 -20.39
C GLN A 6 -3.76 6.30 -19.57
N ASN A 7 -3.21 7.36 -20.17
CA ASN A 7 -3.02 8.64 -19.51
C ASN A 7 -4.35 9.27 -19.06
N GLU A 8 -5.38 9.22 -19.92
CA GLU A 8 -6.72 9.71 -19.55
C GLU A 8 -7.39 8.85 -18.48
N HIS A 9 -7.15 7.54 -18.48
CA HIS A 9 -7.61 6.64 -17.43
C HIS A 9 -6.93 6.92 -16.07
N ASP A 10 -5.64 7.24 -16.07
CA ASP A 10 -4.87 7.42 -14.84
C ASP A 10 -5.04 8.83 -14.25
N ARG A 11 -5.44 9.81 -15.06
CA ARG A 11 -5.62 11.20 -14.63
C ARG A 11 -6.62 11.39 -13.47
N PRO A 12 -7.83 10.78 -13.47
CA PRO A 12 -8.76 10.89 -12.34
C PRO A 12 -8.26 10.20 -11.07
N LEU A 13 -7.34 9.23 -11.20
CA LEU A 13 -6.75 8.48 -10.10
C LEU A 13 -5.53 9.18 -9.49
N ALA A 14 -5.02 10.24 -10.11
CA ALA A 14 -3.85 10.96 -9.63
C ALA A 14 -4.15 11.73 -8.33
N ILE A 15 -3.43 11.37 -7.26
CA ILE A 15 -3.58 12.00 -5.94
C ILE A 15 -3.13 13.47 -6.01
N LEU A 16 -3.92 14.35 -5.39
CA LEU A 16 -3.60 15.77 -5.34
C LEU A 16 -2.30 16.03 -4.57
N LEU A 17 -1.47 16.94 -5.06
CA LEU A 17 -0.14 17.23 -4.50
C LEU A 17 -0.17 17.57 -2.99
N HIS A 18 -1.18 18.30 -2.52
CA HIS A 18 -1.31 18.64 -1.10
C HIS A 18 -1.72 17.43 -0.25
N VAL A 19 -2.42 16.45 -0.82
CA VAL A 19 -2.83 15.20 -0.16
C VAL A 19 -1.66 14.22 -0.06
N LEU A 20 -0.70 14.27 -0.99
CA LEU A 20 0.50 13.43 -0.93
C LEU A 20 1.28 13.62 0.38
N SER A 21 1.17 14.76 1.06
CA SER A 21 1.80 15.00 2.37
C SER A 21 1.26 14.09 3.50
N PHE A 22 0.13 13.41 3.28
CA PHE A 22 -0.43 12.42 4.22
C PHE A 22 0.10 11.01 3.99
N ILE A 23 0.76 10.75 2.86
CA ILE A 23 1.41 9.48 2.56
C ILE A 23 2.92 9.69 2.76
N PRO A 24 3.59 8.89 3.61
CA PRO A 24 5.04 8.95 3.77
C PRO A 24 5.76 8.76 2.42
N ASP A 25 6.90 9.43 2.21
CA ASP A 25 7.71 9.19 1.02
C ASP A 25 8.22 7.74 1.01
N PRO A 26 8.11 6.99 -0.11
CA PRO A 26 8.66 5.64 -0.29
C PRO A 26 10.12 5.46 0.13
N SER A 27 10.93 6.52 0.03
CA SER A 27 12.33 6.51 0.44
C SER A 27 12.55 6.63 1.95
N LEU A 28 11.49 6.85 2.74
CA LEU A 28 11.61 6.94 4.18
C LEU A 28 12.06 5.59 4.77
N PRO A 29 13.00 5.60 5.71
CA PRO A 29 13.45 4.37 6.34
C PRO A 29 12.30 3.68 7.07
N ILE A 30 12.27 2.35 7.09
CA ILE A 30 11.23 1.55 7.77
C ILE A 30 11.06 1.98 9.23
N ALA A 31 12.14 2.32 9.93
CA ALA A 31 12.06 2.85 11.30
C ALA A 31 11.14 4.08 11.40
N ALA A 32 11.24 5.01 10.45
CA ALA A 32 10.39 6.19 10.41
C ALA A 32 8.92 5.86 10.11
N ILE A 33 8.67 4.78 9.36
CA ILE A 33 7.31 4.28 9.08
C ILE A 33 6.69 3.62 10.32
N LEU A 34 7.47 2.85 11.07
CA LEU A 34 7.03 2.28 12.35
C LEU A 34 6.64 3.38 13.34
N ASP A 35 7.35 4.51 13.34
CA ASP A 35 7.02 5.67 14.16
C ASP A 35 5.91 6.57 13.58
N PHE A 36 5.46 6.31 12.34
CA PHE A 36 4.43 7.12 11.69
C PHE A 36 3.05 6.86 12.31
N THR A 37 2.53 7.85 13.05
CA THR A 37 1.28 7.76 13.82
C THR A 37 0.04 8.26 13.08
N ARG A 38 0.21 8.82 11.88
CA ARG A 38 -0.88 9.43 11.11
C ARG A 38 -1.62 8.46 10.20
N CYS A 39 -1.32 7.16 10.25
CA CYS A 39 -2.07 6.16 9.49
C CYS A 39 -3.48 5.99 10.07
N PRO A 40 -4.55 6.17 9.29
CA PRO A 40 -5.87 5.76 9.72
C PRO A 40 -5.96 4.24 9.87
N PRO A 41 -6.85 3.72 10.73
CA PRO A 41 -7.05 2.28 10.85
C PRO A 41 -7.71 1.72 9.59
N ILE A 42 -7.43 0.44 9.28
CA ILE A 42 -8.22 -0.29 8.28
C ILE A 42 -9.63 -0.52 8.85
N ASP A 43 -10.63 -0.26 8.02
CA ASP A 43 -12.02 -0.51 8.32
C ASP A 43 -12.28 -2.01 8.35
N SER A 44 -12.38 -2.55 9.56
CA SER A 44 -12.78 -3.94 9.79
C SER A 44 -14.30 -4.12 9.79
N SER A 45 -15.07 -3.06 9.53
CA SER A 45 -16.52 -3.14 9.54
C SER A 45 -17.05 -3.89 8.32
N VAL A 46 -18.18 -4.53 8.55
CA VAL A 46 -18.91 -5.32 7.55
C VAL A 46 -19.50 -4.42 6.44
N SER A 47 -19.64 -3.12 6.70
CA SER A 47 -20.35 -2.16 5.86
C SER A 47 -19.78 -2.04 4.45
N LEU A 48 -18.46 -1.86 4.30
CA LEU A 48 -17.81 -1.82 2.98
C LEU A 48 -17.64 -3.22 2.39
N SER A 49 -17.49 -4.23 3.24
CA SER A 49 -17.22 -5.61 2.84
C SER A 49 -18.42 -6.31 2.22
N MET A 50 -19.65 -5.87 2.53
CA MET A 50 -20.90 -6.46 2.02
C MET A 50 -21.48 -5.75 0.80
N MET A 51 -20.95 -4.58 0.42
CA MET A 51 -21.45 -3.84 -0.74
C MET A 51 -20.84 -4.39 -2.03
N HIS A 52 -21.62 -4.37 -3.12
CA HIS A 52 -21.02 -4.65 -4.42
C HIS A 52 -20.10 -3.47 -4.77
N PRO A 53 -18.89 -3.69 -5.30
CA PRO A 53 -17.95 -2.61 -5.62
C PRO A 53 -18.57 -1.52 -6.50
N GLU A 54 -19.45 -1.92 -7.42
CA GLU A 54 -20.15 -1.02 -8.34
C GLU A 54 -21.12 -0.06 -7.63
N ASP A 55 -21.70 -0.46 -6.48
CA ASP A 55 -22.63 0.37 -5.71
C ASP A 55 -21.93 1.56 -5.04
N LEU A 56 -20.60 1.51 -4.92
CA LEU A 56 -19.79 2.60 -4.39
C LEU A 56 -19.48 3.67 -5.44
N PHE A 57 -19.87 3.48 -6.71
CA PHE A 57 -19.66 4.48 -7.76
C PHE A 57 -20.93 5.32 -7.95
N SER A 58 -20.74 6.60 -8.28
CA SER A 58 -21.83 7.54 -8.44
C SER A 58 -21.70 8.38 -9.70
N PRO A 59 -22.81 8.65 -10.42
CA PRO A 59 -22.82 9.56 -11.56
C PRO A 59 -22.75 11.04 -11.14
N LEU A 60 -22.84 11.34 -9.84
CA LEU A 60 -22.75 12.71 -9.31
C LEU A 60 -21.32 13.22 -9.34
N GLU A 61 -21.15 14.52 -9.57
CA GLU A 61 -19.84 15.16 -9.45
C GLU A 61 -19.28 15.02 -8.03
N PRO A 62 -17.96 14.88 -7.86
CA PRO A 62 -17.35 14.88 -6.54
C PRO A 62 -17.56 16.23 -5.86
N PHE A 63 -17.60 16.22 -4.54
CA PHE A 63 -17.67 17.45 -3.76
C PHE A 63 -16.36 18.24 -3.90
N SER A 64 -16.45 19.57 -4.04
CA SER A 64 -15.27 20.43 -4.23
C SER A 64 -14.36 20.46 -3.00
N ASP A 65 -14.95 20.35 -1.81
CA ASP A 65 -14.26 20.38 -0.54
C ASP A 65 -14.04 18.97 0.00
N LEU A 66 -12.86 18.72 0.57
CA LEU A 66 -12.59 17.45 1.23
C LEU A 66 -13.30 17.38 2.58
N PRO A 67 -13.87 16.23 2.97
CA PRO A 67 -14.48 16.10 4.30
C PRO A 67 -13.44 16.38 5.39
N ASP A 68 -13.74 17.25 6.36
CA ASP A 68 -12.78 17.69 7.39
C ASP A 68 -12.07 16.53 8.15
N CYS A 69 -12.71 15.36 8.23
CA CYS A 69 -12.21 14.19 8.92
C CYS A 69 -11.62 13.10 8.02
N PHE A 70 -11.46 13.32 6.70
CA PHE A 70 -11.05 12.27 5.77
C PHE A 70 -9.70 11.61 6.12
N THR A 71 -8.80 12.36 6.77
CA THR A 71 -7.48 11.87 7.21
C THR A 71 -7.55 10.98 8.46
N LYS A 72 -8.63 11.06 9.22
CA LYS A 72 -8.83 10.29 10.47
C LYS A 72 -9.82 9.14 10.28
N SER A 73 -10.62 9.20 9.24
CA SER A 73 -11.60 8.16 8.94
C SER A 73 -10.89 6.85 8.61
N PRO A 74 -11.46 5.70 9.04
CA PRO A 74 -10.95 4.39 8.63
C PRO A 74 -10.86 4.28 7.11
N ILE A 75 -9.96 3.45 6.60
CA ILE A 75 -9.78 3.22 5.16
C ILE A 75 -10.18 1.80 4.77
N PRO A 76 -10.64 1.54 3.53
CA PRO A 76 -10.88 0.18 3.08
C PRO A 76 -9.59 -0.66 3.12
N SER A 77 -9.72 -1.98 3.21
CA SER A 77 -8.57 -2.91 3.11
C SER A 77 -7.98 -2.90 1.69
N CYS A 78 -6.73 -3.37 1.54
CA CYS A 78 -6.08 -3.51 0.22
C CYS A 78 -6.95 -4.30 -0.77
N VAL A 79 -7.57 -5.39 -0.32
CA VAL A 79 -8.44 -6.25 -1.14
C VAL A 79 -9.64 -5.48 -1.71
N ILE A 80 -10.28 -4.64 -0.90
CA ILE A 80 -11.41 -3.82 -1.34
C ILE A 80 -10.90 -2.74 -2.31
N CYS A 81 -9.81 -2.04 -1.98
CA CYS A 81 -9.20 -1.03 -2.83
C CYS A 81 -8.83 -1.59 -4.22
N ASP A 82 -8.16 -2.74 -4.28
CA ASP A 82 -7.78 -3.40 -5.52
C ASP A 82 -9.00 -3.88 -6.32
N THR A 83 -10.10 -4.22 -5.64
CA THR A 83 -11.36 -4.59 -6.32
C THR A 83 -12.00 -3.36 -6.94
N LEU A 84 -12.09 -2.24 -6.22
CA LEU A 84 -12.61 -0.99 -6.75
C LEU A 84 -11.77 -0.45 -7.91
N LEU A 85 -10.44 -0.49 -7.79
CA LEU A 85 -9.53 -0.09 -8.87
C LEU A 85 -9.66 -0.97 -10.12
N ARG A 86 -9.92 -2.28 -9.96
CA ARG A 86 -10.19 -3.17 -11.10
C ARG A 86 -11.51 -2.86 -11.79
N SER A 87 -12.54 -2.47 -11.04
CA SER A 87 -13.84 -2.09 -11.59
C SER A 87 -13.85 -0.67 -12.17
N PHE A 88 -12.97 0.22 -11.70
CA PHE A 88 -12.92 1.64 -12.03
C PHE A 88 -13.00 1.92 -13.53
N GLY A 89 -12.19 1.22 -14.34
CA GLY A 89 -12.12 1.51 -15.78
C GLY A 89 -13.47 1.36 -16.49
N GLN A 90 -14.25 0.33 -16.15
CA GLN A 90 -15.56 0.11 -16.77
C GLN A 90 -16.61 1.09 -16.23
N VAL A 91 -16.71 1.25 -14.91
CA VAL A 91 -17.71 2.13 -14.30
C VAL A 91 -17.50 3.61 -14.66
N TRP A 92 -16.24 4.02 -14.86
CA TRP A 92 -15.92 5.35 -15.35
C TRP A 92 -16.41 5.57 -16.79
N LEU A 93 -16.21 4.57 -17.67
CA LEU A 93 -16.75 4.60 -19.04
C LEU A 93 -18.28 4.58 -19.06
N ASP A 94 -18.91 3.93 -18.07
CA ASP A 94 -20.37 3.90 -17.89
C ASP A 94 -20.94 5.21 -17.30
N GLY A 95 -20.09 6.20 -17.06
CA GLY A 95 -20.49 7.56 -16.68
C GLY A 95 -20.44 7.85 -15.18
N ALA A 96 -19.83 6.99 -14.37
CA ALA A 96 -19.50 7.34 -12.99
C ALA A 96 -18.52 8.52 -12.96
N LYS A 97 -18.70 9.41 -11.99
CA LYS A 97 -17.86 10.61 -11.80
C LYS A 97 -17.24 10.72 -10.41
N SER A 98 -17.74 9.95 -9.45
CA SER A 98 -17.28 9.96 -8.07
C SER A 98 -17.52 8.62 -7.37
N ILE A 99 -17.09 8.55 -6.12
CA ILE A 99 -17.26 7.39 -5.22
C ILE A 99 -18.14 7.81 -4.05
N CYS A 100 -19.18 7.04 -3.77
CA CYS A 100 -20.02 7.17 -2.60
C CYS A 100 -19.50 6.24 -1.49
N ASP A 101 -18.76 6.81 -0.56
CA ASP A 101 -18.45 6.13 0.69
C ASP A 101 -19.63 6.29 1.67
N PRO A 102 -20.22 5.19 2.19
CA PRO A 102 -21.33 5.25 3.15
C PRO A 102 -21.03 6.04 4.42
N ARG A 103 -19.74 6.23 4.74
CA ARG A 103 -19.28 7.04 5.88
C ARG A 103 -19.37 8.55 5.61
N PHE A 104 -19.48 8.93 4.34
CA PHE A 104 -19.62 10.31 3.85
C PHE A 104 -20.84 10.43 2.91
N PRO A 105 -22.07 10.11 3.38
CA PRO A 105 -23.25 9.98 2.51
C PRO A 105 -23.65 11.28 1.80
N ALA A 106 -23.21 12.43 2.31
CA ALA A 106 -23.50 13.75 1.73
C ALA A 106 -22.40 14.27 0.79
N SER A 107 -21.27 13.56 0.67
CA SER A 107 -20.06 14.08 0.02
C SER A 107 -19.44 13.01 -0.88
N PRO A 108 -19.89 12.91 -2.15
CA PRO A 108 -19.26 12.04 -3.12
C PRO A 108 -17.78 12.40 -3.28
N LEU A 109 -16.92 11.39 -3.23
CA LEU A 109 -15.48 11.54 -3.21
C LEU A 109 -14.91 11.46 -4.64
N PRO A 110 -13.88 12.24 -4.96
CA PRO A 110 -13.21 12.14 -6.26
C PRO A 110 -12.45 10.81 -6.41
N PHE A 111 -12.26 10.35 -7.65
CA PHE A 111 -11.66 9.04 -7.94
C PHE A 111 -10.26 8.82 -7.40
N TRP A 112 -9.47 9.88 -7.22
CA TRP A 112 -8.14 9.76 -6.62
C TRP A 112 -8.17 9.20 -5.20
N PHE A 113 -9.32 9.22 -4.49
CA PHE A 113 -9.47 8.54 -3.21
C PHE A 113 -9.19 7.04 -3.30
N LEU A 114 -9.41 6.38 -4.45
CA LEU A 114 -9.07 4.96 -4.62
C LEU A 114 -7.57 4.74 -4.49
N SER A 115 -6.76 5.55 -5.18
CA SER A 115 -5.30 5.49 -5.10
C SER A 115 -4.84 5.85 -3.69
N TYR A 116 -5.38 6.92 -3.10
CA TYR A 116 -5.04 7.34 -1.75
C TYR A 116 -5.34 6.25 -0.70
N TRP A 117 -6.53 5.63 -0.76
CA TRP A 117 -6.89 4.54 0.13
C TRP A 117 -6.02 3.31 -0.09
N ARG A 118 -5.74 2.96 -1.34
CA ARG A 118 -4.87 1.82 -1.67
C ARG A 118 -3.47 2.01 -1.08
N ASP A 119 -2.86 3.17 -1.31
CA ASP A 119 -1.50 3.47 -0.86
C ASP A 119 -1.42 3.47 0.67
N LEU A 120 -2.40 4.05 1.36
CA LEU A 120 -2.47 4.00 2.82
C LEU A 120 -2.75 2.60 3.36
N ALA A 121 -3.61 1.82 2.71
CA ALA A 121 -3.90 0.45 3.14
C ALA A 121 -2.64 -0.42 3.03
N GLN A 122 -1.89 -0.29 1.93
CA GLN A 122 -0.60 -0.96 1.75
C GLN A 122 0.39 -0.55 2.84
N LEU A 123 0.46 0.74 3.16
CA LEU A 123 1.32 1.25 4.23
C LEU A 123 0.94 0.66 5.60
N VAL A 124 -0.35 0.55 5.91
CA VAL A 124 -0.82 -0.03 7.19
C VAL A 124 -0.49 -1.52 7.27
N GLU A 125 -0.74 -2.28 6.21
CA GLU A 125 -0.39 -3.71 6.15
C GLU A 125 1.13 -3.91 6.25
N LEU A 126 1.90 -3.07 5.54
CA LEU A 126 3.35 -3.08 5.58
C LEU A 126 3.88 -2.82 6.99
N LYS A 127 3.34 -1.81 7.68
CA LYS A 127 3.69 -1.49 9.05
C LYS A 127 3.44 -2.68 9.98
N SER A 128 2.27 -3.31 9.87
CA SER A 128 1.95 -4.51 10.66
C SER A 128 2.90 -5.67 10.36
N GLY A 129 3.24 -5.90 9.09
CA GLY A 129 4.23 -6.90 8.69
C GLY A 129 5.61 -6.64 9.29
N TRP A 130 6.07 -5.39 9.29
CA TRP A 130 7.34 -5.00 9.89
C TRP A 130 7.36 -5.13 11.41
N GLU A 131 6.27 -4.77 12.10
CA GLU A 131 6.15 -4.95 13.56
C GLU A 131 6.26 -6.44 13.95
N MET A 132 5.68 -7.33 13.14
CA MET A 132 5.81 -8.78 13.32
C MET A 132 7.26 -9.26 13.12
N ILE A 133 7.92 -8.80 12.05
CA ILE A 133 9.34 -9.13 11.79
C ILE A 133 10.23 -8.63 12.91
N TRP A 134 10.01 -7.40 13.37
CA TRP A 134 10.79 -6.80 14.45
C TRP A 134 10.67 -7.60 15.74
N SER A 135 9.43 -8.00 16.06
CA SER A 135 9.12 -8.85 17.20
C SER A 135 9.77 -10.23 17.05
N TRP A 136 9.72 -10.82 15.85
CA TRP A 136 10.38 -12.09 15.56
C TRP A 136 11.90 -12.02 15.73
N VAL A 137 12.57 -11.02 15.16
CA VAL A 137 14.03 -10.79 15.29
C VAL A 137 14.41 -10.63 16.76
N ALA A 138 13.60 -9.91 17.55
CA ALA A 138 13.85 -9.72 18.98
C ALA A 138 13.79 -11.03 19.78
N MET A 139 12.94 -11.97 19.38
CA MET A 139 12.75 -13.28 20.03
C MET A 139 13.80 -14.34 19.64
N GLN A 140 14.47 -14.19 18.50
CA GLN A 140 15.45 -15.19 18.04
C GLN A 140 16.69 -15.23 18.92
N GLN A 141 17.15 -16.43 19.27
CA GLN A 141 18.45 -16.63 19.93
C GLN A 141 19.58 -16.57 18.91
N MET A 142 19.96 -15.36 18.50
CA MET A 142 21.08 -15.08 17.62
C MET A 142 22.17 -14.27 18.36
N ASP A 143 23.38 -14.29 17.82
CA ASP A 143 24.48 -13.43 18.29
C ASP A 143 24.06 -11.95 18.31
N LEU A 144 24.51 -11.22 19.34
CA LEU A 144 24.12 -9.82 19.54
C LEU A 144 24.60 -8.93 18.39
N GLY A 145 25.82 -9.18 17.88
CA GLY A 145 26.37 -8.42 16.76
C GLY A 145 25.55 -8.62 15.49
N LEU A 146 25.22 -9.88 15.17
CA LEU A 146 24.37 -10.20 14.03
C LEU A 146 22.97 -9.58 14.15
N ARG A 147 22.37 -9.61 15.36
CA ARG A 147 21.07 -8.97 15.60
C ARG A 147 21.11 -7.48 15.33
N THR A 148 22.12 -6.79 15.84
CA THR A 148 22.28 -5.33 15.65
C THR A 148 22.50 -5.00 14.17
N GLU A 149 23.27 -5.79 13.44
CA GLU A 149 23.50 -5.60 12.01
C GLU A 149 22.19 -5.76 11.22
N ILE A 150 21.42 -6.83 11.47
CA ILE A 150 20.11 -7.03 10.83
C ILE A 150 19.18 -5.85 11.13
N GLN A 151 19.09 -5.42 12.39
CA GLN A 151 18.26 -4.28 12.77
C GLN A 151 18.69 -2.99 12.08
N GLN A 152 19.98 -2.72 11.94
CA GLN A 152 20.48 -1.55 11.23
C GLN A 152 20.14 -1.57 9.74
N ILE A 153 20.28 -2.74 9.09
CA ILE A 153 19.92 -2.91 7.67
C ILE A 153 18.41 -2.69 7.48
N LEU A 154 17.58 -3.34 8.30
CA LEU A 154 16.14 -3.20 8.23
C LEU A 154 15.70 -1.75 8.52
N CYS A 155 16.29 -1.09 9.51
CA CYS A 155 15.94 0.29 9.85
C CYS A 155 16.34 1.32 8.80
N SER A 156 17.37 1.06 7.97
CA SER A 156 17.90 2.01 7.00
C SER A 156 17.28 1.89 5.61
N MET A 157 16.56 0.80 5.35
CA MET A 157 15.91 0.53 4.07
C MET A 157 14.65 1.37 3.87
N GLY A 158 14.51 1.97 2.69
CA GLY A 158 13.30 2.69 2.28
C GLY A 158 12.13 1.74 2.08
N TRP A 159 10.96 2.05 2.63
CA TRP A 159 9.82 1.12 2.66
C TRP A 159 9.19 0.82 1.28
N GLY A 160 9.34 1.71 0.31
CA GLY A 160 8.89 1.51 -1.07
C GLY A 160 10.03 1.52 -2.08
N VAL A 161 11.29 1.38 -1.62
CA VAL A 161 12.46 1.35 -2.49
C VAL A 161 12.80 -0.10 -2.82
N ALA A 162 13.19 -0.34 -4.07
CA ALA A 162 13.74 -1.62 -4.50
C ALA A 162 15.02 -1.93 -3.72
N LEU A 163 15.22 -3.19 -3.33
CA LEU A 163 16.44 -3.62 -2.68
C LEU A 163 17.65 -3.43 -3.61
N GLN A 164 18.86 -3.52 -3.05
CA GLN A 164 20.09 -3.52 -3.84
C GLN A 164 20.66 -4.94 -3.94
N GLY A 165 21.34 -5.24 -5.05
CA GLY A 165 22.04 -6.52 -5.25
C GLY A 165 21.14 -7.61 -5.85
N PRO A 166 21.34 -8.90 -5.52
CA PRO A 166 20.62 -10.02 -6.16
C PRO A 166 19.11 -10.06 -5.90
N ALA A 167 18.65 -9.22 -4.98
CA ALA A 167 17.26 -9.03 -4.62
C ALA A 167 16.69 -7.72 -5.21
N ASP A 168 17.35 -7.07 -6.18
CA ASP A 168 16.98 -5.76 -6.73
C ASP A 168 15.58 -5.65 -7.34
N ARG A 169 14.95 -6.78 -7.64
CA ARG A 169 13.55 -6.85 -8.08
C ARG A 169 12.55 -6.81 -6.94
N LEU A 170 13.00 -7.01 -5.72
CA LEU A 170 12.14 -7.02 -4.54
C LEU A 170 12.04 -5.62 -3.97
N ILE A 171 10.83 -5.22 -3.60
CA ILE A 171 10.63 -4.05 -2.74
C ILE A 171 10.57 -4.48 -1.28
N ALA A 172 10.80 -3.55 -0.36
CA ALA A 172 10.78 -3.83 1.07
C ALA A 172 9.46 -4.48 1.54
N TYR A 173 8.34 -4.16 0.88
CA TYR A 173 7.05 -4.83 1.10
C TYR A 173 7.09 -6.33 0.85
N GLU A 174 7.58 -6.75 -0.31
CA GLU A 174 7.67 -8.17 -0.67
C GLU A 174 8.64 -8.90 0.24
N PHE A 175 9.73 -8.23 0.62
CA PHE A 175 10.69 -8.75 1.59
C PHE A 175 10.07 -8.93 2.97
N ALA A 176 9.22 -8.00 3.42
CA ALA A 176 8.50 -8.12 4.68
C ALA A 176 7.55 -9.32 4.67
N GLU A 177 6.80 -9.49 3.59
CA GLU A 177 5.90 -10.64 3.40
C GLU A 177 6.66 -11.99 3.45
N PHE A 178 7.86 -12.04 2.87
CA PHE A 178 8.73 -13.21 2.96
C PHE A 178 9.20 -13.51 4.38
N LEU A 179 9.65 -12.49 5.12
CA LEU A 179 10.13 -12.67 6.49
C LEU A 179 8.99 -12.99 7.48
N SER A 180 7.75 -12.59 7.19
CA SER A 180 6.60 -12.73 8.09
C SER A 180 5.92 -14.11 8.05
N SER A 181 6.54 -15.13 7.42
CA SER A 181 6.10 -16.54 7.33
C SER A 181 5.21 -16.94 6.14
N ALA A 182 5.11 -16.11 5.09
CA ALA A 182 4.46 -16.55 3.85
C ALA A 182 5.26 -17.68 3.15
N ALA A 183 4.56 -18.49 2.35
CA ALA A 183 5.21 -19.44 1.45
C ALA A 183 6.23 -18.71 0.55
N ILE A 184 7.42 -19.29 0.38
CA ILE A 184 8.52 -18.69 -0.40
C ILE A 184 8.04 -18.42 -1.84
N LYS A 185 7.89 -17.15 -2.23
CA LYS A 185 7.55 -16.76 -3.61
C LYS A 185 8.71 -17.05 -4.56
N GLY A 186 8.41 -17.27 -5.84
CA GLY A 186 9.40 -17.62 -6.87
C GLY A 186 10.55 -16.61 -6.99
N CYS A 187 10.29 -15.32 -6.84
CA CYS A 187 11.31 -14.26 -6.88
C CYS A 187 12.41 -14.41 -5.79
N PHE A 188 12.08 -14.99 -4.62
CA PHE A 188 13.08 -15.28 -3.58
C PHE A 188 13.95 -16.48 -3.93
N ILE A 189 13.37 -17.47 -4.61
CA ILE A 189 14.13 -18.61 -5.15
C ILE A 189 15.13 -18.09 -6.17
N ASP A 190 14.71 -17.18 -7.05
CA ASP A 190 15.60 -16.55 -8.03
C ASP A 190 16.75 -15.78 -7.35
N ALA A 191 16.46 -14.98 -6.32
CA ALA A 191 17.49 -14.24 -5.56
C ALA A 191 18.48 -15.18 -4.85
N MET A 192 17.99 -16.28 -4.26
CA MET A 192 18.84 -17.30 -3.64
C MET A 192 19.69 -18.04 -4.68
N ILE A 193 19.12 -18.44 -5.82
CA ILE A 193 19.84 -19.10 -6.92
C ILE A 193 20.93 -18.17 -7.47
N ASN A 194 20.64 -16.88 -7.67
CA ASN A 194 21.63 -15.90 -8.12
C ASN A 194 22.80 -15.79 -7.14
N LYS A 195 22.53 -15.75 -5.82
CA LYS A 195 23.60 -15.77 -4.82
C LYS A 195 24.41 -17.07 -4.77
N ILE A 196 23.80 -18.21 -5.05
CA ILE A 196 24.52 -19.48 -5.17
C ILE A 196 25.41 -19.46 -6.42
N ALA A 197 24.89 -18.99 -7.56
CA ALA A 197 25.64 -18.92 -8.81
C ALA A 197 26.90 -18.04 -8.67
N GLU A 198 26.81 -16.90 -8.00
CA GLU A 198 27.95 -16.01 -7.71
C GLU A 198 29.07 -16.68 -6.88
N ARG A 199 28.78 -17.73 -6.12
CA ARG A 199 29.79 -18.44 -5.30
C ARG A 199 30.47 -19.59 -6.03
N VAL A 200 29.90 -20.03 -7.16
CA VAL A 200 30.37 -21.20 -7.92
C VAL A 200 31.24 -20.79 -9.12
N THR A 201 31.18 -19.53 -9.52
CA THR A 201 32.05 -18.91 -10.54
C THR A 201 33.23 -18.18 -9.92
#